data_AF-A0A2S2PPT6-F1
#
_entry.id   AF-A0A2S2PPT6-F1
#
_cell.length_a   1.000
_cell.length_b   1.000
_cell.length_c   1.000
_cell.angle_alpha   90.00
_cell.angle_beta   90.00
_cell.angle_gamma   90.00
#
_symmetry.space_group_name_H-M   'P 1'
#
loop_
_entity.id
_entity.type
_entity.pdbx_description
1 polymer ?
#
loop_
_entity_poly.entity_id
_entity_poly.type
_entity_poly.pdbx_seq_one_letter_code
_entity_poly.pdbx_strand_id
1 'polypeptide(L)'
;MVKHFFSKQYSDKVEGLKLMESSMKSFMFDEVDVRHSPNKMTRAAVQLLHRTLRDKVFAVYNLSAEIIRFLFSEFIPGRVSTGEASRSLETLLPELLAKAGDTTPRIHNIATHTILSVAEVPDIRKLNIIPTHLTRLLTGNIHPRLILSRLEMVEQLIVSQGVSSDKNSGMTCRILCEFGMSAIHHPTEAVRKAAERILVHVYKVNPRFVRKQLPPDDEITRRNIMYRQLMQEFERIDQERLGEIDTVGQTQCKLVRSTSENTSTYRNNESTHNTTIQNKLSSSTSASVADVYENGQNNTNALKSNRCTFCKEESTFSEEELNIHYWKYCPLLMRCENCSEVIEIMALRHHLLKDCDFKDK
;
A
#
# COMPACT_ATOMS: atom_id res chain seq x y z
N MET A 1 18.07 44.08 -5.58
CA MET A 1 17.72 42.64 -5.68
C MET A 1 18.45 41.93 -6.82
N VAL A 2 17.94 41.90 -8.07
CA VAL A 2 18.45 40.98 -9.13
C VAL A 2 19.98 40.96 -9.32
N LYS A 3 20.66 42.12 -9.29
CA LYS A 3 22.13 42.23 -9.44
C LYS A 3 22.92 41.26 -8.55
N HIS A 4 22.42 40.97 -7.35
CA HIS A 4 23.09 40.13 -6.34
C HIS A 4 23.14 38.65 -6.76
N PHE A 5 22.11 38.14 -7.46
CA PHE A 5 22.04 36.77 -7.98
C PHE A 5 23.03 36.48 -9.13
N PHE A 6 23.59 37.54 -9.73
CA PHE A 6 24.58 37.48 -10.81
C PHE A 6 26.00 37.84 -10.35
N SER A 7 26.18 38.21 -9.07
CA SER A 7 27.52 38.43 -8.51
C SER A 7 28.37 37.15 -8.49
N LYS A 8 29.68 37.35 -8.50
CA LYS A 8 30.66 36.28 -8.23
C LYS A 8 30.74 35.94 -6.73
N GLN A 9 30.47 36.91 -5.85
CA GLN A 9 30.49 36.68 -4.40
C GLN A 9 29.24 35.88 -3.98
N TYR A 10 29.40 34.97 -3.02
CA TYR A 10 28.29 34.16 -2.51
C TYR A 10 27.46 34.89 -1.44
N SER A 11 28.10 35.81 -0.70
CA SER A 11 27.50 36.76 0.24
C SER A 11 26.35 37.52 -0.42
N ASP A 12 26.63 38.16 -1.55
CA ASP A 12 25.64 38.88 -2.34
C ASP A 12 24.45 37.98 -2.70
N LYS A 13 24.69 36.76 -3.20
CA LYS A 13 23.61 35.83 -3.56
C LYS A 13 22.73 35.45 -2.37
N VAL A 14 23.33 35.23 -1.20
CA VAL A 14 22.61 34.96 0.05
C VAL A 14 21.78 36.17 0.49
N GLU A 15 22.32 37.37 0.40
CA GLU A 15 21.58 38.62 0.64
C GLU A 15 20.44 38.79 -0.37
N GLY A 16 20.68 38.54 -1.66
CA GLY A 16 19.68 38.60 -2.72
C GLY A 16 18.52 37.63 -2.50
N LEU A 17 18.81 36.40 -2.05
CA LEU A 17 17.82 35.41 -1.64
C LEU A 17 16.99 35.88 -0.45
N LYS A 18 17.62 36.40 0.61
CA LYS A 18 16.91 36.98 1.78
C LYS A 18 16.03 38.16 1.38
N LEU A 19 16.52 39.08 0.55
CA LEU A 19 15.75 40.22 0.06
C LEU A 19 14.54 39.78 -0.79
N MET A 20 14.69 38.72 -1.58
CA MET A 20 13.58 38.12 -2.33
C MET A 20 12.54 37.49 -1.40
N GLU A 21 12.98 36.72 -0.40
CA GLU A 21 12.11 36.12 0.61
C GLU A 21 11.33 37.18 1.41
N SER A 22 12.01 38.22 1.92
CA SER A 22 11.37 39.33 2.63
C SER A 22 10.39 40.10 1.75
N SER A 23 10.71 40.29 0.47
CA SER A 23 9.81 40.92 -0.50
C SER A 23 8.54 40.09 -0.78
N MET A 24 8.65 38.76 -0.74
CA MET A 24 7.49 37.87 -0.88
C MET A 24 6.66 37.82 0.43
N LYS A 25 7.32 37.87 1.59
CA LYS A 25 6.65 37.90 2.90
C LYS A 25 5.88 39.21 3.13
N SER A 26 6.46 40.39 2.85
CA SER A 26 5.71 41.67 2.94
C SER A 26 4.48 41.66 2.01
N PHE A 27 4.61 41.20 0.77
CA PHE A 27 3.47 41.07 -0.14
C PHE A 27 2.33 40.20 0.42
N MET A 28 2.63 39.15 1.20
CA MET A 28 1.62 38.30 1.82
C MET A 28 0.85 38.96 2.99
N PHE A 29 1.39 40.01 3.59
CA PHE A 29 0.79 40.72 4.73
C PHE A 29 0.15 42.05 4.36
N ASP A 30 0.80 42.82 3.47
CA ASP A 30 0.33 44.16 3.11
C ASP A 30 -0.76 44.13 2.01
N GLU A 31 -0.65 43.23 1.02
CA GLU A 31 -1.44 43.23 -0.25
C GLU A 31 -1.40 44.53 -1.09
N VAL A 32 -0.81 45.64 -0.59
CA VAL A 32 -0.85 46.98 -1.21
C VAL A 32 -0.05 47.13 -2.51
N ASP A 33 0.95 46.28 -2.83
CA ASP A 33 1.74 46.43 -4.07
C ASP A 33 1.02 45.87 -5.32
N VAL A 34 0.00 46.60 -5.76
CA VAL A 34 -0.81 46.33 -6.98
C VAL A 34 0.04 46.19 -8.26
N ARG A 35 1.32 46.56 -8.24
CA ARG A 35 2.24 46.49 -9.40
C ARG A 35 2.51 45.06 -9.89
N HIS A 36 2.46 44.06 -9.02
CA HIS A 36 2.90 42.70 -9.33
C HIS A 36 1.88 41.65 -8.88
N SER A 37 1.33 40.86 -9.81
CA SER A 37 0.46 39.74 -9.45
C SER A 37 1.26 38.55 -8.89
N PRO A 38 0.67 37.72 -8.00
CA PRO A 38 1.38 36.58 -7.39
C PRO A 38 2.03 35.66 -8.43
N ASN A 39 1.32 35.36 -9.52
CA ASN A 39 1.86 34.57 -10.64
C ASN A 39 3.15 35.16 -11.25
N LYS A 40 3.27 36.49 -11.36
CA LYS A 40 4.49 37.16 -11.84
C LYS A 40 5.63 37.04 -10.82
N MET A 41 5.33 37.23 -9.53
CA MET A 41 6.31 37.11 -8.44
C MET A 41 6.85 35.69 -8.33
N THR A 42 5.97 34.68 -8.31
CA THR A 42 6.35 33.27 -8.34
C THR A 42 7.23 32.95 -9.55
N ARG A 43 6.86 33.38 -10.76
CA ARG A 43 7.66 33.13 -11.97
C ARG A 43 9.07 33.73 -11.89
N ALA A 44 9.19 34.96 -11.37
CA ALA A 44 10.48 35.59 -11.16
C ALA A 44 11.32 34.88 -10.09
N ALA A 45 10.71 34.53 -8.94
CA ALA A 45 11.36 33.78 -7.87
C ALA A 45 11.84 32.40 -8.36
N VAL A 46 11.02 31.66 -9.09
CA VAL A 46 11.36 30.36 -9.68
C VAL A 46 12.56 30.46 -10.61
N GLN A 47 12.65 31.47 -11.48
CA GLN A 47 13.80 31.66 -12.36
C GLN A 47 15.10 31.91 -11.57
N LEU A 48 15.03 32.65 -10.46
CA LEU A 48 16.17 32.90 -9.58
C LEU A 48 16.56 31.65 -8.77
N LEU A 49 15.59 30.90 -8.23
CA LEU A 49 15.79 29.66 -7.49
C LEU A 49 16.34 28.53 -8.37
N HIS A 50 15.86 28.41 -9.61
CA HIS A 50 16.38 27.52 -10.65
C HIS A 50 17.85 27.83 -11.02
N ARG A 51 18.33 29.06 -10.76
CA ARG A 51 19.75 29.42 -10.85
C ARG A 51 20.50 29.07 -9.56
N THR A 52 19.98 29.42 -8.39
CA THR A 52 20.72 29.29 -7.11
C THR A 52 20.74 27.86 -6.54
N LEU A 53 19.79 26.99 -6.90
CA LEU A 53 19.87 25.53 -6.65
C LEU A 53 21.13 24.89 -7.28
N ARG A 54 21.58 25.42 -8.43
CA ARG A 54 22.77 24.95 -9.15
C ARG A 54 24.06 25.65 -8.70
N ASP A 55 24.02 26.48 -7.67
CA ASP A 55 25.25 27.07 -7.12
C ASP A 55 26.13 25.97 -6.49
N LYS A 56 27.45 26.24 -6.48
CA LYS A 56 28.47 25.35 -5.88
C LYS A 56 28.60 25.61 -4.37
N VAL A 57 28.20 26.78 -3.90
CA VAL A 57 28.33 27.16 -2.48
C VAL A 57 27.14 26.65 -1.68
N PHE A 58 27.41 25.75 -0.72
CA PHE A 58 26.38 25.12 0.10
C PHE A 58 25.38 26.10 0.75
N ALA A 59 25.85 27.25 1.25
CA ALA A 59 24.99 28.25 1.89
C ALA A 59 23.93 28.83 0.93
N VAL A 60 24.27 29.00 -0.35
CA VAL A 60 23.35 29.49 -1.39
C VAL A 60 22.31 28.42 -1.72
N TYR A 61 22.74 27.16 -1.83
CA TYR A 61 21.85 26.01 -2.05
C TYR A 61 20.88 25.79 -0.89
N ASN A 62 21.37 25.80 0.36
CA ASN A 62 20.56 25.60 1.57
C ASN A 62 19.42 26.61 1.67
N LEU A 63 19.75 27.90 1.52
CA LEU A 63 18.75 28.97 1.55
C LEU A 63 17.79 28.92 0.34
N SER A 64 18.26 28.45 -0.83
CA SER A 64 17.37 28.23 -1.98
C SER A 64 16.35 27.12 -1.71
N ALA A 65 16.78 25.99 -1.14
CA ALA A 65 15.89 24.89 -0.78
C ALA A 65 14.88 25.28 0.32
N GLU A 66 15.31 26.11 1.27
CA GLU A 66 14.45 26.70 2.31
C GLU A 66 13.38 27.64 1.72
N ILE A 67 13.77 28.57 0.84
CA ILE A 67 12.83 29.47 0.16
C ILE A 67 11.90 28.70 -0.80
N ILE A 68 12.34 27.57 -1.37
CA ILE A 68 11.45 26.69 -2.16
C ILE A 68 10.36 26.05 -1.29
N ARG A 69 10.68 25.61 -0.07
CA ARG A 69 9.64 25.09 0.85
C ARG A 69 8.62 26.19 1.13
N PHE A 70 9.07 27.35 1.62
CA PHE A 70 8.24 28.55 1.84
C PHE A 70 7.36 28.92 0.62
N LEU A 71 7.95 28.92 -0.58
CA LEU A 71 7.25 29.22 -1.83
C LEU A 71 6.04 28.31 -2.05
N PHE A 72 6.19 27.01 -1.84
CA PHE A 72 5.12 26.03 -2.06
C PHE A 72 4.19 25.83 -0.86
N SER A 73 4.67 25.98 0.38
CA SER A 73 3.86 25.77 1.60
C SER A 73 3.07 27.00 2.05
N GLU A 74 3.57 28.21 1.80
CA GLU A 74 3.02 29.45 2.37
C GLU A 74 2.61 30.47 1.30
N PHE A 75 3.42 30.68 0.25
CA PHE A 75 3.16 31.72 -0.75
C PHE A 75 2.19 31.28 -1.86
N ILE A 76 2.37 30.09 -2.43
CA ILE A 76 1.55 29.58 -3.54
C ILE A 76 0.09 29.29 -3.14
N PRO A 77 -0.21 28.60 -2.02
CA PRO A 77 -1.58 28.25 -1.65
C PRO A 77 -2.50 29.48 -1.56
N GLY A 78 -3.68 29.37 -2.18
CA GLY A 78 -4.68 30.45 -2.23
C GLY A 78 -4.35 31.67 -3.10
N ARG A 79 -3.08 31.89 -3.50
CA ARG A 79 -2.64 33.12 -4.21
C ARG A 79 -2.20 32.90 -5.66
N VAL A 80 -1.69 31.72 -6.00
CA VAL A 80 -1.06 31.41 -7.29
C VAL A 80 -1.91 30.41 -8.07
N SER A 81 -2.02 30.58 -9.39
CA SER A 81 -2.85 29.69 -10.21
C SER A 81 -2.22 28.30 -10.34
N THR A 82 -3.05 27.26 -10.39
CA THR A 82 -2.62 25.85 -10.48
C THR A 82 -1.68 25.61 -11.67
N GLY A 83 -1.96 26.21 -12.83
CA GLY A 83 -1.11 26.13 -14.01
C GLY A 83 0.24 26.85 -13.87
N GLU A 84 0.36 27.87 -13.00
CA GLU A 84 1.63 28.49 -12.67
C GLU A 84 2.41 27.65 -11.64
N ALA A 85 1.72 27.09 -10.64
CA ALA A 85 2.30 26.16 -9.67
C ALA A 85 2.87 24.89 -10.34
N SER A 86 2.16 24.33 -11.32
CA SER A 86 2.60 23.21 -12.17
C SER A 86 3.94 23.52 -12.84
N ARG A 87 3.98 24.58 -13.65
CA ARG A 87 5.21 25.01 -14.37
C ARG A 87 6.35 25.42 -13.45
N SER A 88 6.03 25.95 -12.26
CA SER A 88 7.01 26.27 -11.22
C SER A 88 7.68 25.02 -10.68
N LEU A 89 6.89 23.97 -10.42
CA LEU A 89 7.37 22.70 -9.91
C LEU A 89 8.14 21.90 -10.98
N GLU A 90 7.63 21.85 -12.21
CA GLU A 90 8.31 21.25 -13.37
C GLU A 90 9.70 21.86 -13.61
N THR A 91 9.88 23.15 -13.32
CA THR A 91 11.17 23.86 -13.45
C THR A 91 12.15 23.54 -12.33
N LEU A 92 11.69 23.32 -11.10
CA LEU A 92 12.55 23.16 -9.92
C LEU A 92 12.81 21.69 -9.54
N LEU A 93 11.84 20.81 -9.77
CA LEU A 93 11.91 19.39 -9.40
C LEU A 93 13.07 18.63 -10.05
N PRO A 94 13.43 18.82 -11.34
CA PRO A 94 14.58 18.14 -11.95
C PRO A 94 15.91 18.48 -11.26
N GLU A 95 16.09 19.73 -10.84
CA GLU A 95 17.29 20.19 -10.14
C GLU A 95 17.36 19.65 -8.71
N LEU A 96 16.22 19.61 -8.00
CA LEU A 96 16.14 18.96 -6.69
C LEU A 96 16.42 17.45 -6.81
N LEU A 97 15.89 16.76 -7.82
CA LEU A 97 16.16 15.34 -8.06
C LEU A 97 17.63 15.08 -8.39
N ALA A 98 18.28 15.95 -9.16
CA ALA A 98 19.73 15.88 -9.38
C ALA A 98 20.52 16.01 -8.07
N LYS A 99 20.10 16.92 -7.17
CA LYS A 99 20.70 17.11 -5.84
C LYS A 99 20.37 15.98 -4.85
N ALA A 100 19.26 15.25 -5.03
CA ALA A 100 19.01 14.01 -4.30
C ALA A 100 20.02 12.91 -4.69
N GLY A 101 20.66 12.99 -5.86
CA GLY A 101 21.74 12.08 -6.28
C GLY A 101 23.15 12.47 -5.80
N ASP A 102 23.31 13.56 -5.05
CA ASP A 102 24.63 14.16 -4.70
C ASP A 102 25.49 13.23 -3.81
N THR A 103 26.82 13.32 -3.96
CA THR A 103 27.77 12.54 -3.15
C THR A 103 27.79 13.00 -1.68
N THR A 104 27.43 14.26 -1.42
CA THR A 104 27.42 14.91 -0.11
C THR A 104 26.12 14.59 0.64
N PRO A 105 26.14 13.84 1.76
CA PRO A 105 24.92 13.44 2.46
C PRO A 105 24.04 14.61 2.89
N ARG A 106 24.64 15.74 3.32
CA ARG A 106 23.90 16.95 3.70
C ARG A 106 23.13 17.58 2.53
N ILE A 107 23.65 17.51 1.30
CA ILE A 107 22.98 18.06 0.11
C ILE A 107 21.82 17.14 -0.28
N HIS A 108 22.07 15.83 -0.33
CA HIS A 108 21.07 14.80 -0.56
C HIS A 108 19.90 14.89 0.45
N ASN A 109 20.18 14.90 1.76
CA ASN A 109 19.14 14.99 2.79
C ASN A 109 18.25 16.22 2.62
N ILE A 110 18.84 17.39 2.31
CA ILE A 110 18.09 18.64 2.07
C ILE A 110 17.25 18.54 0.80
N ALA A 111 17.74 17.90 -0.26
CA ALA A 111 16.97 17.69 -1.50
C ALA A 111 15.77 16.78 -1.25
N THR A 112 16.01 15.59 -0.67
CA THR A 112 15.00 14.59 -0.31
C THR A 112 13.91 15.20 0.59
N HIS A 113 14.31 15.87 1.68
CA HIS A 113 13.39 16.57 2.57
C HIS A 113 12.58 17.64 1.84
N THR A 114 13.21 18.46 0.99
CA THR A 114 12.51 19.52 0.24
C THR A 114 11.51 18.96 -0.76
N ILE A 115 11.81 17.86 -1.45
CA ILE A 115 10.88 17.20 -2.37
C ILE A 115 9.67 16.65 -1.60
N LEU A 116 9.89 15.98 -0.46
CA LEU A 116 8.82 15.41 0.36
C LEU A 116 7.94 16.51 0.98
N SER A 117 8.52 17.56 1.59
CA SER A 117 7.75 18.70 2.12
C SER A 117 6.85 19.36 1.07
N VAL A 118 7.30 19.45 -0.19
CA VAL A 118 6.51 20.03 -1.28
C VAL A 118 5.45 19.04 -1.80
N ALA A 119 5.68 17.73 -1.70
CA ALA A 119 4.71 16.70 -2.06
C ALA A 119 3.54 16.56 -1.06
N GLU A 120 3.74 16.97 0.19
CA GLU A 120 2.71 16.98 1.25
C GLU A 120 1.68 18.11 1.07
N VAL A 121 2.06 19.22 0.43
CA VAL A 121 1.18 20.39 0.22
C VAL A 121 -0.07 19.99 -0.59
N PRO A 122 -1.30 20.15 -0.05
CA PRO A 122 -2.52 19.63 -0.68
C PRO A 122 -2.77 20.10 -2.11
N ASP A 123 -2.46 21.35 -2.44
CA ASP A 123 -2.66 21.89 -3.79
C ASP A 123 -1.63 21.39 -4.80
N ILE A 124 -0.43 21.02 -4.34
CA ILE A 124 0.62 20.42 -5.17
C ILE A 124 0.39 18.91 -5.34
N ARG A 125 -0.06 18.24 -4.27
CA ARG A 125 -0.41 16.82 -4.28
C ARG A 125 -1.47 16.50 -5.34
N LYS A 126 -2.48 17.35 -5.51
CA LYS A 126 -3.50 17.26 -6.59
C LYS A 126 -2.92 17.28 -8.01
N LEU A 127 -1.71 17.82 -8.23
CA LEU A 127 -1.08 17.89 -9.55
C LEU A 127 -0.38 16.58 -9.96
N ASN A 128 -0.10 15.67 -9.02
CA ASN A 128 0.54 14.37 -9.24
C ASN A 128 1.94 14.40 -9.94
N ILE A 129 2.57 15.57 -10.05
CA ILE A 129 3.86 15.77 -10.75
C ILE A 129 5.01 15.05 -10.04
N ILE A 130 5.15 15.25 -8.72
CA ILE A 130 6.27 14.67 -7.95
C ILE A 130 6.26 13.14 -7.99
N PRO A 131 5.14 12.44 -7.68
CA PRO A 131 5.13 10.98 -7.75
C PRO A 131 5.38 10.47 -9.17
N THR A 132 4.77 11.07 -10.19
CA THR A 132 4.97 10.67 -11.61
C THR A 132 6.42 10.85 -12.09
N HIS A 133 7.14 11.84 -11.57
CA HIS A 133 8.59 11.96 -11.80
C HIS A 133 9.40 10.92 -11.01
N LEU A 134 9.01 10.61 -9.77
CA LEU A 134 9.71 9.67 -8.91
C LEU A 134 9.54 8.21 -9.34
N THR A 135 8.36 7.79 -9.81
CA THR A 135 8.03 6.38 -10.16
C THR A 135 8.30 5.99 -11.62
N ARG A 136 8.80 6.92 -12.44
CA ARG A 136 9.23 6.64 -13.82
C ARG A 136 10.23 5.46 -13.86
N LEU A 137 9.97 4.44 -14.69
CA LEU A 137 10.78 3.22 -14.75
C LEU A 137 12.29 3.49 -14.88
N LEU A 138 13.10 2.62 -14.27
CA LEU A 138 14.56 2.76 -14.14
C LEU A 138 15.30 2.31 -15.41
N THR A 139 14.99 2.95 -16.54
CA THR A 139 15.59 2.64 -17.84
C THR A 139 16.94 3.33 -18.05
N GLY A 140 17.97 2.55 -18.40
CA GLY A 140 19.31 3.06 -18.74
C GLY A 140 20.28 3.17 -17.56
N ASN A 141 21.46 3.72 -17.81
CA ASN A 141 22.55 3.80 -16.83
C ASN A 141 22.36 4.95 -15.82
N ILE A 142 21.38 4.80 -14.93
CA ILE A 142 21.12 5.75 -13.83
C ILE A 142 22.06 5.40 -12.66
N HIS A 143 22.73 6.40 -12.08
CA HIS A 143 23.66 6.18 -10.97
C HIS A 143 22.95 5.56 -9.73
N PRO A 144 23.46 4.46 -9.13
CA PRO A 144 22.79 3.73 -8.05
C PRO A 144 22.29 4.56 -6.87
N ARG A 145 23.00 5.63 -6.49
CA ARG A 145 22.56 6.54 -5.41
C ARG A 145 21.25 7.23 -5.76
N LEU A 146 21.10 7.74 -6.98
CA LEU A 146 19.87 8.41 -7.41
C LEU A 146 18.71 7.41 -7.53
N ILE A 147 18.99 6.15 -7.88
CA ILE A 147 17.98 5.08 -7.83
C ILE A 147 17.51 4.87 -6.39
N LEU A 148 18.44 4.69 -5.44
CA LEU A 148 18.14 4.49 -4.02
C LEU A 148 17.29 5.64 -3.46
N SER A 149 17.71 6.88 -3.65
CA SER A 149 16.99 8.07 -3.15
C SER A 149 15.58 8.19 -3.75
N ARG A 150 15.37 7.75 -5.00
CA ARG A 150 14.04 7.72 -5.62
C ARG A 150 13.16 6.61 -5.04
N LEU A 151 13.71 5.42 -4.79
CA LEU A 151 12.97 4.33 -4.13
C LEU A 151 12.56 4.74 -2.71
N GLU A 152 13.49 5.31 -1.93
CA GLU A 152 13.24 5.78 -0.56
C GLU A 152 12.19 6.91 -0.53
N MET A 153 12.23 7.87 -1.47
CA MET A 153 11.17 8.88 -1.60
C MET A 153 9.82 8.26 -1.98
N VAL A 154 9.78 7.28 -2.88
CA VAL A 154 8.53 6.59 -3.24
C VAL A 154 7.97 5.79 -2.07
N GLU A 155 8.81 5.11 -1.29
CA GLU A 155 8.42 4.42 -0.07
C GLU A 155 7.77 5.38 0.94
N GLN A 156 8.41 6.53 1.22
CA GLN A 156 7.83 7.56 2.10
C GLN A 156 6.51 8.14 1.55
N LEU A 157 6.37 8.27 0.22
CA LEU A 157 5.10 8.66 -0.40
C LEU A 157 4.03 7.57 -0.29
N ILE A 158 4.36 6.28 -0.36
CA ILE A 158 3.38 5.21 -0.15
C ILE A 158 2.90 5.22 1.31
N VAL A 159 3.80 5.42 2.28
CA VAL A 159 3.47 5.47 3.71
C VAL A 159 2.64 6.72 4.07
N SER A 160 3.01 7.89 3.55
CA SER A 160 2.32 9.16 3.88
C SER A 160 1.08 9.45 3.02
N GLN A 161 1.02 8.93 1.79
CA GLN A 161 -0.03 9.28 0.82
C GLN A 161 -0.92 8.11 0.39
N GLY A 162 -0.51 6.87 0.67
CA GLY A 162 -1.19 5.65 0.23
C GLY A 162 -0.94 5.31 -1.25
N VAL A 163 -1.54 4.20 -1.68
CA VAL A 163 -1.56 3.77 -3.09
C VAL A 163 -2.85 4.28 -3.72
N SER A 164 -2.74 5.00 -4.84
CA SER A 164 -3.87 5.68 -5.49
C SER A 164 -4.53 4.80 -6.55
N SER A 165 -5.83 5.01 -6.79
CA SER A 165 -6.57 4.40 -7.90
C SER A 165 -6.54 5.24 -9.19
N ASP A 166 -6.15 6.51 -9.14
CA ASP A 166 -6.07 7.37 -10.33
C ASP A 166 -4.87 6.98 -11.21
N LYS A 167 -5.13 6.72 -12.50
CA LYS A 167 -4.14 6.38 -13.53
C LYS A 167 -3.05 7.45 -13.66
N ASN A 168 -3.41 8.73 -13.48
CA ASN A 168 -2.50 9.86 -13.66
C ASN A 168 -1.74 10.23 -12.37
N SER A 169 -1.94 9.48 -11.27
CA SER A 169 -1.32 9.78 -9.98
C SER A 169 0.18 9.48 -9.89
N GLY A 170 0.70 8.62 -10.79
CA GLY A 170 2.03 8.00 -10.63
C GLY A 170 2.13 6.98 -9.49
N MET A 171 1.10 6.85 -8.64
CA MET A 171 1.07 6.06 -7.39
C MET A 171 0.12 4.86 -7.47
N THR A 172 -0.17 4.34 -8.67
CA THR A 172 -1.05 3.16 -8.81
C THR A 172 -0.34 1.87 -8.44
N CYS A 173 -1.11 0.86 -8.00
CA CYS A 173 -0.62 -0.52 -7.80
C CYS A 173 0.23 -1.02 -8.98
N ARG A 174 -0.18 -0.68 -10.21
CA ARG A 174 0.56 -1.05 -11.43
C ARG A 174 1.91 -0.35 -11.52
N ILE A 175 1.92 0.97 -11.50
CA ILE A 175 3.15 1.77 -11.69
C ILE A 175 4.16 1.46 -10.58
N LEU A 176 3.70 1.34 -9.33
CA LEU A 176 4.56 1.02 -8.19
C LEU A 176 5.13 -0.41 -8.26
N CYS A 177 4.35 -1.39 -8.75
CA CYS A 177 4.84 -2.75 -8.96
C CYS A 177 5.86 -2.82 -10.10
N GLU A 178 5.58 -2.21 -11.26
CA GLU A 178 6.51 -2.12 -12.39
C GLU A 178 7.81 -1.38 -12.01
N PHE A 179 7.71 -0.32 -11.22
CA PHE A 179 8.84 0.45 -10.70
C PHE A 179 9.70 -0.38 -9.73
N GLY A 180 9.09 -1.04 -8.73
CA GLY A 180 9.79 -1.92 -7.80
C GLY A 180 10.47 -3.10 -8.50
N MET A 181 9.77 -3.76 -9.42
CA MET A 181 10.33 -4.84 -10.25
C MET A 181 11.53 -4.37 -11.08
N SER A 182 11.58 -3.12 -11.53
CA SER A 182 12.72 -2.58 -12.28
C SER A 182 14.01 -2.41 -11.45
N ALA A 183 13.93 -2.49 -10.11
CA ALA A 183 15.08 -2.40 -9.21
C ALA A 183 15.45 -3.70 -8.48
N ILE A 184 14.60 -4.74 -8.48
CA ILE A 184 14.82 -5.95 -7.67
C ILE A 184 16.06 -6.76 -8.07
N HIS A 185 16.51 -6.67 -9.33
CA HIS A 185 17.73 -7.33 -9.84
C HIS A 185 18.95 -6.40 -9.90
N HIS A 186 18.87 -5.20 -9.32
CA HIS A 186 19.96 -4.22 -9.37
C HIS A 186 21.21 -4.70 -8.58
N PRO A 187 22.45 -4.46 -9.06
CA PRO A 187 23.66 -5.01 -8.41
C PRO A 187 23.90 -4.47 -6.98
N THR A 188 23.54 -3.23 -6.67
CA THR A 188 23.64 -2.67 -5.31
C THR A 188 22.53 -3.20 -4.41
N GLU A 189 22.89 -3.78 -3.26
CA GLU A 189 21.95 -4.41 -2.32
C GLU A 189 20.92 -3.44 -1.72
N ALA A 190 21.34 -2.24 -1.29
CA ALA A 190 20.42 -1.25 -0.72
C ALA A 190 19.29 -0.89 -1.70
N VAL A 191 19.58 -0.84 -3.01
CA VAL A 191 18.58 -0.61 -4.07
C VAL A 191 17.59 -1.79 -4.15
N ARG A 192 18.07 -3.04 -4.09
CA ARG A 192 17.19 -4.22 -4.06
C ARG A 192 16.29 -4.21 -2.83
N LYS A 193 16.84 -3.91 -1.64
CA LYS A 193 16.06 -3.87 -0.39
C LYS A 193 15.07 -2.71 -0.34
N ALA A 194 15.35 -1.56 -0.95
CA ALA A 194 14.35 -0.50 -1.10
C ALA A 194 13.22 -0.89 -2.07
N ALA A 195 13.55 -1.59 -3.17
CA ALA A 195 12.55 -2.13 -4.09
C ALA A 195 11.66 -3.22 -3.45
N GLU A 196 12.26 -4.11 -2.65
CA GLU A 196 11.57 -5.15 -1.87
C GLU A 196 10.53 -4.55 -0.92
N ARG A 197 10.89 -3.49 -0.17
CA ARG A 197 9.96 -2.76 0.70
C ARG A 197 8.79 -2.14 -0.07
N ILE A 198 9.05 -1.51 -1.22
CA ILE A 198 7.97 -0.98 -2.09
C ILE A 198 7.02 -2.10 -2.53
N LEU A 199 7.55 -3.24 -2.99
CA LEU A 199 6.73 -4.37 -3.43
C LEU A 199 5.91 -4.95 -2.25
N VAL A 200 6.47 -5.02 -1.05
CA VAL A 200 5.76 -5.38 0.19
C VAL A 200 4.63 -4.38 0.52
N HIS A 201 4.85 -3.07 0.39
CA HIS A 201 3.78 -2.09 0.61
C HIS A 201 2.65 -2.20 -0.43
N VAL A 202 2.98 -2.39 -1.72
CA VAL A 202 1.97 -2.62 -2.77
C VAL A 202 1.23 -3.94 -2.55
N TYR A 203 1.92 -5.00 -2.10
CA TYR A 203 1.32 -6.29 -1.75
C TYR A 203 0.32 -6.15 -0.60
N LYS A 204 0.66 -5.36 0.43
CA LYS A 204 -0.28 -5.04 1.53
C LYS A 204 -1.55 -4.33 1.04
N VAL A 205 -1.52 -3.60 -0.08
CA VAL A 205 -2.75 -3.01 -0.67
C VAL A 205 -3.48 -3.98 -1.61
N ASN A 206 -2.78 -4.73 -2.47
CA ASN A 206 -3.42 -5.62 -3.44
C ASN A 206 -2.58 -6.90 -3.77
N PRO A 207 -2.70 -7.97 -2.95
CA PRO A 207 -1.98 -9.23 -3.16
C PRO A 207 -2.28 -9.87 -4.52
N ARG A 208 -3.56 -9.90 -4.91
CA ARG A 208 -4.04 -10.55 -6.15
C ARG A 208 -3.41 -9.91 -7.40
N PHE A 209 -3.19 -8.60 -7.40
CA PHE A 209 -2.54 -7.91 -8.50
C PHE A 209 -1.02 -8.17 -8.53
N VAL A 210 -0.32 -8.06 -7.39
CA VAL A 210 1.14 -8.26 -7.34
C VAL A 210 1.54 -9.67 -7.74
N ARG A 211 0.82 -10.70 -7.24
CA ARG A 211 1.02 -12.11 -7.65
C ARG A 211 0.78 -12.36 -9.15
N LYS A 212 0.08 -11.46 -9.86
CA LYS A 212 -0.16 -11.56 -11.32
C LYS A 212 0.88 -10.81 -12.16
N GLN A 213 1.64 -9.87 -11.58
CA GLN A 213 2.72 -9.16 -12.27
C GLN A 213 4.08 -9.83 -12.13
N LEU A 214 4.30 -10.53 -11.01
CA LEU A 214 5.53 -11.28 -10.77
C LEU A 214 5.55 -12.60 -11.57
N PRO A 215 6.74 -13.18 -11.80
CA PRO A 215 6.85 -14.54 -12.34
C PRO A 215 6.11 -15.57 -11.46
N PRO A 216 5.60 -16.67 -12.02
CA PRO A 216 4.98 -17.75 -11.25
C PRO A 216 5.95 -18.31 -10.21
N ASP A 217 5.42 -18.73 -9.07
CA ASP A 217 6.20 -19.17 -7.89
C ASP A 217 6.69 -20.63 -8.01
N ASP A 218 7.21 -20.97 -9.18
CA ASP A 218 7.78 -22.26 -9.52
C ASP A 218 9.19 -22.43 -8.93
N GLU A 219 9.69 -23.68 -8.86
CA GLU A 219 11.07 -23.95 -8.42
C GLU A 219 12.12 -23.12 -9.17
N ILE A 220 11.90 -22.84 -10.46
CA ILE A 220 12.81 -22.08 -11.30
C ILE A 220 12.92 -20.63 -10.80
N THR A 221 11.80 -20.00 -10.45
CA THR A 221 11.75 -18.67 -9.85
C THR A 221 12.39 -18.67 -8.46
N ARG A 222 12.10 -19.68 -7.64
CA ARG A 222 12.64 -19.86 -6.27
C ARG A 222 14.15 -20.14 -6.22
N ARG A 223 14.80 -20.51 -7.34
CA ARG A 223 16.28 -20.56 -7.45
C ARG A 223 16.92 -19.18 -7.39
N ASN A 224 16.21 -18.11 -7.77
CA ASN A 224 16.68 -16.75 -7.57
C ASN A 224 16.45 -16.32 -6.11
N ILE A 225 17.53 -16.06 -5.37
CA ILE A 225 17.52 -15.68 -3.96
C ILE A 225 16.62 -14.46 -3.71
N MET A 226 16.59 -13.49 -4.63
CA MET A 226 15.78 -12.27 -4.46
C MET A 226 14.28 -12.54 -4.55
N TYR A 227 13.85 -13.36 -5.50
CA TYR A 227 12.43 -13.76 -5.57
C TYR A 227 12.06 -14.66 -4.40
N ARG A 228 12.94 -15.58 -3.99
CA ARG A 228 12.70 -16.43 -2.81
C ARG A 228 12.49 -15.60 -1.53
N GLN A 229 13.32 -14.58 -1.29
CA GLN A 229 13.13 -13.67 -0.16
C GLN A 229 11.82 -12.88 -0.26
N LEU A 230 11.48 -12.36 -1.44
CA LEU A 230 10.23 -11.62 -1.65
C LEU A 230 8.98 -12.48 -1.42
N MET A 231 8.97 -13.73 -1.92
CA MET A 231 7.82 -14.64 -1.72
C MET A 231 7.70 -15.08 -0.25
N GLN A 232 8.81 -15.27 0.47
CA GLN A 232 8.80 -15.53 1.92
C GLN A 232 8.22 -14.35 2.71
N GLU A 233 8.53 -13.11 2.32
CA GLU A 233 7.95 -11.91 2.93
C GLU A 233 6.45 -11.77 2.63
N PHE A 234 5.99 -12.17 1.44
CA PHE A 234 4.55 -12.23 1.13
C PHE A 234 3.83 -13.32 1.93
N GLU A 235 4.41 -14.51 2.05
CA GLU A 235 3.86 -15.61 2.86
C GLU A 235 3.71 -15.18 4.32
N ARG A 236 4.73 -14.50 4.89
CA ARG A 236 4.66 -13.90 6.23
C ARG A 236 3.50 -12.91 6.37
N ILE A 237 3.29 -12.04 5.39
CA ILE A 237 2.19 -11.05 5.40
C ILE A 237 0.82 -11.73 5.29
N ASP A 238 0.71 -12.84 4.57
CA ASP A 238 -0.53 -13.60 4.48
C ASP A 238 -0.81 -14.40 5.77
N GLN A 239 0.22 -14.94 6.43
CA GLN A 239 0.12 -15.56 7.75
C GLN A 239 -0.29 -14.54 8.83
N GLU A 240 0.32 -13.34 8.84
CA GLU A 240 -0.07 -12.23 9.73
C GLU A 240 -1.57 -11.92 9.63
N ARG A 241 -2.10 -11.89 8.40
CA ARG A 241 -3.52 -11.60 8.12
C ARG A 241 -4.48 -12.68 8.59
N LEU A 242 -4.11 -13.95 8.47
CA LEU A 242 -4.93 -15.04 8.98
C LEU A 242 -5.02 -14.98 10.51
N GLY A 243 -3.91 -14.67 11.20
CA GLY A 243 -3.91 -14.45 12.66
C GLY A 243 -4.69 -13.20 13.12
N GLU A 244 -4.70 -12.12 12.33
CA GLU A 244 -5.56 -10.95 12.60
C GLU A 244 -7.06 -11.30 12.49
N ILE A 245 -7.45 -12.16 11.54
CA ILE A 245 -8.84 -12.61 11.38
C ILE A 245 -9.27 -13.48 12.58
N ASP A 246 -8.45 -14.46 12.98
CA ASP A 246 -8.72 -15.35 14.12
C ASP A 246 -8.84 -14.59 15.46
N THR A 247 -8.09 -13.51 15.64
CA THR A 247 -8.12 -12.71 16.88
C THR A 247 -9.32 -11.78 16.96
N VAL A 248 -9.78 -11.19 15.85
CA VAL A 248 -11.06 -10.45 15.82
C VAL A 248 -12.23 -11.38 16.11
N GLY A 249 -12.23 -12.59 15.54
CA GLY A 249 -13.27 -13.61 15.78
C GLY A 249 -13.45 -14.02 17.25
N GLN A 250 -12.38 -14.01 18.05
CA GLN A 250 -12.45 -14.40 19.47
C GLN A 250 -13.13 -13.36 20.39
N THR A 251 -13.33 -12.12 19.94
CA THR A 251 -13.88 -11.05 20.80
C THR A 251 -15.39 -11.16 21.02
N GLN A 252 -16.10 -12.02 20.26
CA GLN A 252 -17.51 -12.37 20.51
C GLN A 252 -17.75 -13.87 20.79
N CYS A 253 -16.82 -14.57 21.45
CA CYS A 253 -17.13 -15.90 21.99
C CYS A 253 -16.47 -16.17 23.36
N LYS A 254 -17.04 -15.61 24.44
CA LYS A 254 -16.75 -16.04 25.82
C LYS A 254 -17.39 -17.40 26.12
N LEU A 255 -16.82 -18.48 25.59
CA LEU A 255 -17.04 -19.81 26.16
C LEU A 255 -16.03 -20.04 27.30
N VAL A 256 -16.54 -20.27 28.51
CA VAL A 256 -15.71 -20.40 29.71
C VAL A 256 -14.93 -21.72 29.67
N ARG A 257 -13.60 -21.64 29.58
CA ARG A 257 -12.70 -22.80 29.60
C ARG A 257 -12.49 -23.30 31.03
N SER A 258 -13.51 -23.93 31.60
CA SER A 258 -13.44 -24.55 32.93
C SER A 258 -12.47 -25.73 32.99
N THR A 259 -11.78 -25.86 34.11
CA THR A 259 -10.69 -26.82 34.34
C THR A 259 -11.10 -27.99 35.23
N SER A 260 -10.86 -29.22 34.77
CA SER A 260 -10.70 -30.46 35.56
C SER A 260 -10.14 -31.52 34.61
N GLU A 261 -8.95 -32.09 34.77
CA GLU A 261 -8.47 -32.92 35.89
C GLU A 261 -9.37 -34.15 36.13
N ASN A 262 -8.97 -35.29 35.57
CA ASN A 262 -9.57 -36.59 35.85
C ASN A 262 -8.78 -37.31 36.95
N THR A 263 -9.43 -37.55 38.10
CA THR A 263 -9.05 -38.61 39.05
C THR A 263 -10.29 -39.45 39.33
N SER A 264 -10.11 -40.76 39.52
CA SER A 264 -11.20 -41.73 39.59
C SER A 264 -11.88 -41.80 40.96
N THR A 265 -13.19 -42.10 40.99
CA THR A 265 -13.78 -43.20 41.80
C THR A 265 -15.29 -43.40 41.56
N TYR A 266 -15.80 -44.55 42.03
CA TYR A 266 -17.17 -45.05 41.90
C TYR A 266 -18.23 -44.27 42.68
N ARG A 267 -19.47 -44.17 42.16
CA ARG A 267 -20.66 -44.91 42.68
C ARG A 267 -21.96 -44.63 41.90
N ASN A 268 -22.96 -45.47 42.14
CA ASN A 268 -24.28 -45.49 41.49
C ASN A 268 -25.33 -44.68 42.29
N ASN A 269 -26.36 -44.09 41.64
CA ASN A 269 -27.73 -44.67 41.58
C ASN A 269 -28.76 -43.76 40.83
N GLU A 270 -29.58 -44.41 40.00
CA GLU A 270 -31.04 -44.29 39.80
C GLU A 270 -31.81 -42.93 39.70
N SER A 271 -32.95 -43.03 38.97
CA SER A 271 -34.23 -42.30 39.13
C SER A 271 -34.38 -40.83 38.67
N THR A 272 -35.50 -40.35 38.07
CA THR A 272 -36.55 -40.92 37.17
C THR A 272 -37.31 -39.74 36.50
N HIS A 273 -37.97 -39.92 35.33
CA HIS A 273 -39.13 -39.10 34.86
C HIS A 273 -38.87 -37.59 34.52
N ASN A 274 -39.75 -36.78 33.88
CA ASN A 274 -40.76 -36.89 32.79
C ASN A 274 -41.18 -35.42 32.42
N THR A 275 -41.85 -34.99 31.33
CA THR A 275 -42.48 -35.54 30.10
C THR A 275 -42.49 -34.43 29.01
N THR A 276 -42.93 -34.73 27.76
CA THR A 276 -43.41 -33.78 26.70
C THR A 276 -42.41 -32.73 26.18
N ILE A 277 -41.95 -32.74 24.92
CA ILE A 277 -42.66 -32.68 23.63
C ILE A 277 -43.46 -31.38 23.42
N GLN A 278 -42.93 -30.48 22.58
CA GLN A 278 -43.69 -29.88 21.47
C GLN A 278 -42.74 -29.41 20.35
N ASN A 279 -43.09 -29.70 19.10
CA ASN A 279 -42.27 -29.40 17.92
C ASN A 279 -42.48 -27.97 17.42
N LYS A 280 -41.42 -27.33 16.90
CA LYS A 280 -41.50 -26.40 15.77
C LYS A 280 -40.19 -26.37 14.99
N LEU A 281 -40.30 -26.33 13.66
CA LEU A 281 -39.16 -26.36 12.73
C LEU A 281 -38.41 -25.02 12.73
N SER A 282 -37.08 -25.11 12.76
CA SER A 282 -36.15 -24.03 12.40
C SER A 282 -35.16 -24.55 11.37
N SER A 283 -35.17 -23.98 10.16
CA SER A 283 -34.31 -24.40 9.06
C SER A 283 -32.97 -23.66 9.09
N SER A 284 -31.96 -24.23 9.73
CA SER A 284 -30.60 -23.69 9.74
C SER A 284 -29.56 -24.77 10.03
N THR A 285 -28.87 -25.25 8.99
CA THR A 285 -27.75 -26.20 9.12
C THR A 285 -26.59 -25.80 8.22
N SER A 286 -25.75 -24.90 8.72
CA SER A 286 -24.35 -24.78 8.29
C SER A 286 -23.68 -26.15 8.49
N ALA A 287 -23.12 -26.73 7.43
CA ALA A 287 -22.58 -28.09 7.47
C ALA A 287 -21.18 -28.14 8.13
N SER A 288 -21.14 -28.28 9.45
CA SER A 288 -19.96 -28.69 10.22
C SER A 288 -20.05 -30.17 10.59
N VAL A 289 -18.97 -30.93 10.41
CA VAL A 289 -18.96 -32.40 10.53
C VAL A 289 -18.43 -32.86 11.89
N ALA A 290 -19.24 -33.64 12.62
CA ALA A 290 -18.81 -34.47 13.74
C ALA A 290 -19.75 -35.69 13.87
N ASP A 291 -19.21 -36.84 14.24
CA ASP A 291 -19.91 -38.12 14.20
C ASP A 291 -20.97 -38.32 15.31
N VAL A 292 -22.02 -39.08 14.97
CA VAL A 292 -22.85 -39.80 15.95
C VAL A 292 -22.72 -41.28 15.64
N TYR A 293 -22.34 -42.08 16.64
CA TYR A 293 -22.42 -43.53 16.60
C TYR A 293 -23.13 -44.05 17.85
N GLU A 294 -24.18 -44.82 17.65
CA GLU A 294 -24.73 -45.75 18.64
C GLU A 294 -24.59 -47.19 18.10
N ASN A 295 -24.79 -48.20 18.95
CA ASN A 295 -24.28 -49.55 18.70
C ASN A 295 -24.87 -50.27 17.47
N GLY A 296 -23.97 -50.88 16.68
CA GLY A 296 -24.31 -51.88 15.66
C GLY A 296 -23.06 -52.67 15.25
N GLN A 297 -23.09 -54.00 15.39
CA GLN A 297 -21.93 -54.86 15.12
C GLN A 297 -21.84 -55.22 13.63
N ASN A 298 -20.67 -55.01 12.99
CA ASN A 298 -19.87 -56.06 12.33
C ASN A 298 -18.81 -55.52 11.34
N ASN A 299 -17.56 -55.54 11.80
CA ASN A 299 -16.29 -55.65 11.07
C ASN A 299 -16.31 -55.85 9.53
N THR A 300 -16.01 -54.79 8.77
CA THR A 300 -15.06 -54.78 7.62
C THR A 300 -14.52 -53.37 7.36
N ASN A 301 -13.37 -53.23 6.70
CA ASN A 301 -12.71 -51.94 6.44
C ASN A 301 -13.49 -51.05 5.45
N ALA A 302 -14.27 -50.10 5.96
CA ALA A 302 -14.82 -49.01 5.15
C ALA A 302 -13.79 -47.88 5.00
N LEU A 303 -13.30 -47.65 3.77
CA LEU A 303 -12.52 -46.44 3.47
C LEU A 303 -13.41 -45.21 3.71
N LYS A 304 -12.86 -44.15 4.33
CA LYS A 304 -13.54 -42.85 4.42
C LYS A 304 -13.82 -42.35 2.99
N SER A 305 -15.10 -42.36 2.62
CA SER A 305 -15.53 -41.96 1.29
C SER A 305 -15.60 -40.43 1.24
N ASN A 306 -14.48 -39.81 0.85
CA ASN A 306 -14.41 -38.38 0.53
C ASN A 306 -15.20 -38.13 -0.76
N ARG A 307 -16.47 -37.75 -0.60
CA ARG A 307 -17.41 -37.40 -1.69
C ARG A 307 -18.12 -36.10 -1.35
N CYS A 308 -18.42 -35.32 -2.39
CA CYS A 308 -19.04 -34.00 -2.24
C CYS A 308 -20.44 -34.09 -1.62
N THR A 309 -20.64 -33.49 -0.45
CA THR A 309 -21.92 -33.52 0.28
C THR A 309 -23.08 -32.93 -0.53
N PHE A 310 -22.80 -31.96 -1.40
CA PHE A 310 -23.80 -31.26 -2.21
C PHE A 310 -24.20 -32.06 -3.46
N CYS A 311 -23.28 -32.26 -4.42
CA CYS A 311 -23.61 -32.91 -5.70
C CYS A 311 -23.55 -34.44 -5.66
N LYS A 312 -22.96 -35.04 -4.62
CA LYS A 312 -22.85 -36.50 -4.39
C LYS A 312 -22.09 -37.27 -5.49
N GLU A 313 -21.24 -36.59 -6.24
CA GLU A 313 -20.42 -37.19 -7.31
C GLU A 313 -19.50 -38.29 -6.76
N GLU A 314 -19.51 -39.47 -7.39
CA GLU A 314 -18.89 -40.70 -6.88
C GLU A 314 -17.41 -40.87 -7.30
N SER A 315 -16.62 -39.79 -7.23
CA SER A 315 -15.16 -39.88 -7.24
C SER A 315 -14.60 -39.87 -5.82
N THR A 316 -13.62 -40.72 -5.55
CA THR A 316 -12.86 -40.75 -4.28
C THR A 316 -11.84 -39.62 -4.28
N PHE A 317 -12.25 -38.43 -3.80
CA PHE A 317 -11.37 -37.26 -3.76
C PHE A 317 -10.32 -37.35 -2.65
N SER A 318 -9.11 -36.83 -2.87
CA SER A 318 -8.26 -36.37 -1.76
C SER A 318 -8.88 -35.16 -1.04
N GLU A 319 -8.34 -34.77 0.11
CA GLU A 319 -8.87 -33.63 0.87
C GLU A 319 -8.67 -32.31 0.11
N GLU A 320 -7.51 -32.11 -0.52
CA GLU A 320 -7.27 -31.00 -1.44
C GLU A 320 -8.18 -31.04 -2.68
N GLU A 321 -8.39 -32.22 -3.28
CA GLU A 321 -9.26 -32.35 -4.47
C GLU A 321 -10.73 -32.04 -4.15
N LEU A 322 -11.22 -32.43 -2.97
CA LEU A 322 -12.57 -32.13 -2.51
C LEU A 322 -12.76 -30.61 -2.31
N ASN A 323 -11.76 -29.93 -1.75
CA ASN A 323 -11.72 -28.47 -1.64
C ASN A 323 -11.68 -27.79 -3.03
N ILE A 324 -10.89 -28.31 -3.97
CA ILE A 324 -10.87 -27.83 -5.36
C ILE A 324 -12.23 -28.05 -6.03
N HIS A 325 -12.90 -29.17 -5.79
CA HIS A 325 -14.24 -29.45 -6.30
C HIS A 325 -15.26 -28.42 -5.77
N TYR A 326 -15.35 -28.20 -4.45
CA TYR A 326 -16.22 -27.16 -3.88
C TYR A 326 -15.93 -25.76 -4.44
N TRP A 327 -14.67 -25.44 -4.71
CA TRP A 327 -14.23 -24.12 -5.17
C TRP A 327 -14.42 -23.88 -6.68
N LYS A 328 -14.33 -24.91 -7.53
CA LYS A 328 -14.32 -24.77 -9.01
C LYS A 328 -15.38 -25.57 -9.78
N TYR A 329 -15.82 -26.72 -9.29
CA TYR A 329 -16.48 -27.73 -10.12
C TYR A 329 -17.85 -28.17 -9.60
N CYS A 330 -18.17 -27.93 -8.32
CA CYS A 330 -19.44 -28.34 -7.74
C CYS A 330 -20.63 -27.59 -8.39
N PRO A 331 -21.57 -28.26 -9.09
CA PRO A 331 -22.64 -27.59 -9.82
C PRO A 331 -23.79 -27.06 -8.94
N LEU A 332 -23.67 -27.18 -7.61
CA LEU A 332 -24.64 -26.68 -6.62
C LEU A 332 -24.09 -25.55 -5.74
N LEU A 333 -22.80 -25.25 -5.86
CA LEU A 333 -22.13 -24.12 -5.21
C LEU A 333 -21.75 -23.09 -6.27
N MET A 334 -21.80 -21.81 -5.93
CA MET A 334 -21.33 -20.73 -6.79
C MET A 334 -20.65 -19.65 -5.94
N ARG A 335 -19.86 -18.79 -6.59
CA ARG A 335 -19.33 -17.60 -5.92
C ARG A 335 -20.23 -16.40 -6.13
N CYS A 336 -20.50 -15.67 -5.06
CA CYS A 336 -21.11 -14.35 -5.14
C CYS A 336 -20.13 -13.40 -5.86
N GLU A 337 -20.57 -12.72 -6.92
CA GLU A 337 -19.71 -11.82 -7.70
C GLU A 337 -19.27 -10.58 -6.89
N ASN A 338 -20.01 -10.24 -5.82
CA ASN A 338 -19.78 -9.07 -4.99
C ASN A 338 -18.73 -9.34 -3.89
N CYS A 339 -18.95 -10.32 -3.00
CA CYS A 339 -18.03 -10.62 -1.88
C CYS A 339 -17.01 -11.75 -2.18
N SER A 340 -17.17 -12.50 -3.28
CA SER A 340 -16.39 -13.72 -3.62
C SER A 340 -16.58 -14.95 -2.71
N GLU A 341 -17.52 -14.94 -1.75
CA GLU A 341 -17.87 -16.10 -0.92
C GLU A 341 -18.46 -17.24 -1.76
N VAL A 342 -18.16 -18.50 -1.41
CA VAL A 342 -18.79 -19.70 -2.00
C VAL A 342 -20.06 -20.03 -1.22
N ILE A 343 -21.19 -20.03 -1.91
CA ILE A 343 -22.53 -20.25 -1.34
C ILE A 343 -23.33 -21.23 -2.21
N GLU A 344 -24.33 -21.87 -1.62
CA GLU A 344 -25.28 -22.67 -2.38
C GLU A 344 -26.05 -21.81 -3.39
N ILE A 345 -26.27 -22.32 -4.61
CA ILE A 345 -26.99 -21.59 -5.67
C ILE A 345 -28.42 -21.19 -5.20
N MET A 346 -29.07 -22.04 -4.39
CA MET A 346 -30.39 -21.74 -3.82
C MET A 346 -30.35 -20.65 -2.74
N ALA A 347 -29.19 -20.44 -2.09
CA ALA A 347 -28.99 -19.42 -1.06
C ALA A 347 -28.61 -18.04 -1.62
N LEU A 348 -28.17 -17.93 -2.89
CA LEU A 348 -27.73 -16.68 -3.53
C LEU A 348 -28.66 -15.50 -3.27
N ARG A 349 -29.99 -15.69 -3.43
CA ARG A 349 -30.98 -14.63 -3.20
C ARG A 349 -31.11 -14.23 -1.73
N HIS A 350 -30.85 -15.13 -0.78
CA HIS A 350 -30.85 -14.80 0.65
C HIS A 350 -29.60 -13.98 0.99
N HIS A 351 -28.43 -14.50 0.60
CA HIS A 351 -27.12 -13.87 0.78
C HIS A 351 -27.11 -12.44 0.24
N LEU A 352 -27.48 -12.23 -1.02
CA LEU A 352 -27.54 -10.89 -1.64
C LEU A 352 -28.53 -9.92 -0.95
N LEU A 353 -29.52 -10.43 -0.20
CA LEU A 353 -30.52 -9.61 0.48
C LEU A 353 -30.27 -9.41 1.98
N LYS A 354 -29.31 -10.12 2.59
CA LYS A 354 -29.03 -10.04 4.03
C LYS A 354 -27.56 -10.10 4.42
N ASP A 355 -26.81 -11.01 3.81
CA ASP A 355 -25.54 -11.51 4.36
C ASP A 355 -24.32 -11.06 3.53
N CYS A 356 -24.54 -10.42 2.37
CA CYS A 356 -23.47 -9.95 1.49
C CYS A 356 -22.87 -8.59 1.93
N ASP A 357 -21.56 -8.56 2.20
CA ASP A 357 -20.79 -7.36 2.63
C ASP A 357 -20.92 -6.12 1.73
N PHE A 358 -21.41 -6.30 0.50
CA PHE A 358 -21.54 -5.23 -0.49
C PHE A 358 -22.92 -4.54 -0.49
N LYS A 359 -23.84 -4.97 0.38
CA LYS A 359 -25.23 -4.49 0.37
C LYS A 359 -25.39 -3.02 0.79
N ASP A 360 -24.44 -2.48 1.57
CA ASP A 360 -24.47 -1.09 2.08
C ASP A 360 -23.49 -0.16 1.34
N LYS A 361 -23.46 -0.23 -0.01
CA LYS A 361 -22.65 0.63 -0.91
C LYS A 361 -23.40 1.08 -2.16
#